data_AF-J9E8Q6-F1
#
_entry.id   AF-J9E8Q6-F1
#
_cell.length_a   1.000
_cell.length_b   1.000
_cell.length_c   1.000
_cell.angle_alpha   90.00
_cell.angle_beta   90.00
_cell.angle_gamma   90.00
#
_symmetry.space_group_name_H-M   'P 1'
#
loop_
_entity.id
_entity.type
_entity.pdbx_description
1 polymer ?
#
loop_
_entity_poly.entity_id
_entity_poly.type
_entity_poly.pdbx_seq_one_letter_code
_entity_poly.pdbx_strand_id
1 'polypeptide(L)'
;MGMIKALEKVIAKHFNILGAFIGRRPIRIIVVMLIMTSLMSLGMFRLDEVNNVRTEYSPSDAPSRIEHAVAMNFLGQNGTLDPAYVLIEARDYGSLLRDKYRKALMQIIKQIQSNITIQHKGQQYGFKDLCEPYCELNTAFMAFLKLYDPTNQVTHTYPTIDLFGSQIFIGKHF
;
A
#
# COMPACT_ATOMS: atom_id res chain seq x y z
N MET A 1 38.59 -19.90 38.84
CA MET A 1 39.30 -18.64 39.16
C MET A 1 40.53 -18.37 38.28
N GLY A 2 41.32 -19.37 37.86
CA GLY A 2 42.56 -19.16 37.08
C GLY A 2 42.37 -18.81 35.59
N MET A 3 41.37 -19.39 34.93
CA MET A 3 41.14 -19.22 33.49
C MET A 3 40.69 -17.81 33.10
N ILE A 4 39.85 -17.17 33.92
CA ILE A 4 39.42 -15.78 33.74
C ILE A 4 40.61 -14.81 33.86
N LYS A 5 41.48 -15.00 34.87
CA LYS A 5 42.69 -14.18 35.05
C LYS A 5 43.71 -14.36 33.92
N ALA A 6 43.80 -15.56 33.35
CA ALA A 6 44.65 -15.82 32.19
C ALA A 6 44.11 -15.10 30.94
N LEU A 7 42.80 -15.17 30.70
CA LEU A 7 42.12 -14.45 29.62
C LEU A 7 42.30 -12.94 29.75
N GLU A 8 42.14 -12.39 30.96
CA GLU A 8 42.32 -10.97 31.24
C GLU A 8 43.74 -10.48 30.89
N LYS A 9 44.77 -11.25 31.27
CA LYS A 9 46.16 -10.94 30.91
C LYS A 9 46.41 -10.97 29.40
N VAL A 10 45.80 -11.93 28.70
CA VAL A 10 45.89 -12.01 27.23
C VAL A 10 45.24 -10.79 26.59
N ILE A 11 44.03 -10.44 27.01
CA ILE A 11 43.29 -9.28 26.49
C ILE A 11 44.07 -7.98 26.77
N ALA A 12 44.55 -7.78 28.00
CA ALA A 12 45.34 -6.61 28.38
C ALA A 12 46.62 -6.47 27.54
N LYS A 13 47.31 -7.59 27.27
CA LYS A 13 48.49 -7.60 26.40
C LYS A 13 48.16 -7.15 24.99
N HIS A 14 47.07 -7.64 24.40
CA HIS A 14 46.67 -7.26 23.04
C HIS A 14 46.24 -5.80 22.95
N PHE A 15 45.48 -5.30 23.93
CA PHE A 15 45.12 -3.88 23.97
C PHE A 15 46.31 -2.96 24.16
N ASN A 16 47.29 -3.36 24.99
CA ASN A 16 48.51 -2.58 25.16
C ASN A 16 49.32 -2.52 23.86
N ILE A 17 49.47 -3.65 23.15
CA ILE A 17 50.11 -3.69 21.83
C ILE A 17 49.38 -2.82 20.81
N LEU A 18 48.04 -2.92 20.74
CA LEU A 18 47.22 -2.11 19.85
C LEU A 18 47.33 -0.61 20.17
N GLY A 19 47.26 -0.26 21.45
CA GLY A 19 47.41 1.11 21.93
C GLY A 19 48.79 1.70 21.59
N ALA A 20 49.86 0.94 21.80
CA ALA A 20 51.20 1.35 21.39
C ALA A 20 51.32 1.50 19.86
N PHE A 21 50.66 0.65 19.08
CA PHE A 21 50.64 0.75 17.62
C PHE A 21 49.93 2.04 17.16
N ILE A 22 48.75 2.34 17.73
CA ILE A 22 47.98 3.56 17.42
C ILE A 22 48.77 4.80 17.87
N GLY A 23 49.31 4.80 19.09
CA GLY A 23 50.03 5.92 19.68
C GLY A 23 51.35 6.27 18.99
N ARG A 24 52.00 5.33 18.30
CA ARG A 24 53.23 5.60 17.55
C ARG A 24 53.02 6.50 16.33
N ARG A 25 51.86 6.44 15.67
CA ARG A 25 51.55 7.22 14.45
C ARG A 25 50.07 7.61 14.37
N PRO A 26 49.56 8.44 15.32
CA PRO A 26 48.14 8.70 15.46
C PRO A 26 47.51 9.31 14.21
N ILE A 27 48.18 10.27 13.57
CA ILE A 27 47.68 10.95 12.36
C ILE A 27 47.47 9.97 11.20
N ARG A 28 48.40 9.02 10.98
CA ARG A 28 48.26 8.04 9.89
C ARG A 28 47.07 7.10 10.12
N ILE A 29 46.87 6.67 11.36
CA ILE A 29 45.73 5.82 11.72
C ILE A 29 44.41 6.57 11.51
N ILE A 30 44.32 7.82 11.94
CA ILE A 30 43.12 8.65 11.73
C ILE A 30 42.80 8.81 10.24
N VAL A 31 43.80 9.14 9.42
CA VAL A 31 43.60 9.30 7.98
C VAL A 31 43.14 7.99 7.33
N VAL A 32 43.73 6.86 7.68
CA VAL A 32 43.30 5.54 7.17
C VAL A 32 41.86 5.23 7.57
N MET A 33 41.48 5.48 8.82
CA MET A 33 40.11 5.25 9.29
C MET A 33 39.12 6.17 8.57
N LEU A 34 39.44 7.44 8.37
CA LEU A 34 38.60 8.37 7.60
C LEU A 34 38.41 7.95 6.15
N ILE A 35 39.49 7.50 5.49
CA ILE A 35 39.42 6.97 4.12
C ILE A 35 38.52 5.72 4.08
N MET A 36 38.71 4.79 5.02
CA MET A 36 37.89 3.57 5.10
C MET A 36 36.42 3.89 5.35
N THR A 37 36.11 4.78 6.29
CA THR A 37 34.74 5.24 6.53
C THR A 37 34.15 5.91 5.29
N SER A 38 34.90 6.80 4.63
CA SER A 38 34.45 7.45 3.41
C SER A 38 34.15 6.46 2.28
N LEU A 39 35.00 5.44 2.11
CA LEU A 39 34.78 4.37 1.12
C LEU A 39 33.53 3.54 1.44
N MET A 40 33.29 3.22 2.71
CA MET A 40 32.07 2.52 3.14
C MET A 40 30.82 3.38 2.96
N SER A 41 30.92 4.69 3.22
CA SER A 41 29.82 5.64 3.01
C SER A 41 29.40 5.76 1.55
N LEU A 42 30.28 5.43 0.58
CA LEU A 42 29.88 5.36 -0.85
C LEU A 42 28.77 4.34 -1.10
N GLY A 43 28.59 3.33 -0.24
CA GLY A 43 27.49 2.38 -0.32
C GLY A 43 26.11 3.05 -0.20
N MET A 44 26.02 4.21 0.45
CA MET A 44 24.77 4.97 0.57
C MET A 44 24.25 5.47 -0.77
N PHE A 45 25.09 5.61 -1.79
CA PHE A 45 24.65 5.99 -3.15
C PHE A 45 23.77 4.92 -3.81
N ARG A 46 23.76 3.69 -3.31
CA ARG A 46 22.91 2.59 -3.78
C ARG A 46 21.86 2.18 -2.73
N LEU A 47 21.48 3.11 -1.87
CA LEU A 47 20.37 2.88 -0.95
C LEU A 47 19.07 3.00 -1.73
N ASP A 48 18.46 1.85 -2.02
CA ASP A 48 17.12 1.78 -2.62
C ASP A 48 16.08 1.84 -1.50
N GLU A 49 15.29 2.90 -1.47
CA GLU A 49 14.15 3.02 -0.55
C GLU A 49 13.01 2.12 -1.06
N VAL A 50 12.67 1.11 -0.26
CA VAL A 50 11.48 0.27 -0.51
C VAL A 50 10.38 0.74 0.44
N ASN A 51 9.33 1.35 -0.12
CA ASN A 51 8.20 1.89 0.63
C ASN A 51 6.89 1.21 0.23
N ASN A 52 6.82 -0.12 0.41
CA ASN A 52 5.63 -0.90 0.10
C ASN A 52 5.12 -1.63 1.35
N VAL A 53 4.00 -1.14 1.87
CA VAL A 53 3.38 -1.67 3.10
C VAL A 53 3.00 -3.15 2.95
N ARG A 54 2.67 -3.62 1.74
CA ARG A 54 2.27 -5.02 1.50
C ARG A 54 3.44 -6.00 1.50
N THR A 55 4.65 -5.55 1.20
CA THR A 55 5.84 -6.41 1.14
C THR A 55 6.71 -6.30 2.39
N GLU A 56 6.86 -5.10 2.95
CA GLU A 56 7.85 -4.86 4.01
C GLU A 56 7.36 -5.19 5.43
N TYR A 57 6.04 -5.31 5.64
CA TYR A 57 5.46 -5.64 6.96
C TYR A 57 5.23 -7.14 7.17
N SER A 58 5.62 -7.98 6.21
CA SER A 58 5.54 -9.43 6.31
C SER A 58 6.90 -10.06 5.97
N PRO A 59 7.31 -11.13 6.66
CA PRO A 59 8.52 -11.86 6.30
C PRO A 59 8.52 -12.28 4.83
N SER A 60 9.71 -12.34 4.22
CA SER A 60 9.86 -12.65 2.80
C SER A 60 9.32 -14.03 2.42
N ASP A 61 9.28 -14.96 3.38
CA ASP A 61 8.83 -16.35 3.29
C ASP A 61 7.46 -16.60 3.95
N ALA A 62 6.72 -15.54 4.29
CA ALA A 62 5.41 -15.68 4.91
C ALA A 62 4.40 -16.41 3.99
N PRO A 63 3.60 -17.36 4.51
CA PRO A 63 2.57 -18.06 3.74
C PRO A 63 1.60 -17.12 3.00
N SER A 64 1.26 -15.99 3.63
CA SER A 64 0.41 -14.94 3.05
C SER A 64 0.97 -14.36 1.75
N ARG A 65 2.31 -14.32 1.57
CA ARG A 65 2.92 -13.86 0.31
C ARG A 65 2.74 -14.87 -0.81
N ILE A 66 2.80 -16.16 -0.50
CA ILE A 66 2.54 -17.23 -1.46
C ILE A 66 1.08 -17.18 -1.89
N GLU A 67 0.15 -17.10 -0.92
CA GLU A 67 -1.29 -16.96 -1.20
C GLU A 67 -1.59 -15.73 -2.05
N HIS A 68 -1.01 -14.58 -1.70
CA HIS A 68 -1.16 -13.34 -2.46
C HIS A 68 -0.64 -13.48 -3.90
N ALA A 69 0.53 -14.09 -4.11
CA ALA A 69 1.10 -14.31 -5.43
C ALA A 69 0.24 -15.25 -6.28
N VAL A 70 -0.29 -16.33 -5.69
CA VAL A 70 -1.22 -17.24 -6.37
C VAL A 70 -2.51 -16.51 -6.74
N ALA A 71 -3.07 -15.70 -5.83
CA ALA A 71 -4.29 -14.93 -6.09
C ALA A 71 -4.11 -13.90 -7.22
N MET A 72 -3.01 -13.14 -7.22
CA MET A 72 -2.69 -12.16 -8.27
C MET A 72 -2.57 -12.82 -9.64
N ASN A 73 -1.88 -13.96 -9.71
CA ASN A 73 -1.74 -14.73 -10.95
C ASN A 73 -3.09 -15.29 -11.42
N PHE A 74 -3.88 -15.85 -10.51
CA PHE A 74 -5.20 -16.41 -10.83
C PHE A 74 -6.16 -15.34 -11.37
N LEU A 75 -6.14 -14.15 -10.76
CA LEU A 75 -6.99 -13.02 -11.16
C LEU A 75 -6.46 -12.26 -12.39
N GLY A 76 -5.30 -12.64 -12.92
CA GLY A 76 -4.66 -11.93 -14.04
C GLY A 76 -4.34 -10.48 -13.72
N GLN A 77 -4.10 -10.15 -12.45
CA GLN A 77 -3.89 -8.78 -12.01
C GLN A 77 -2.47 -8.33 -12.36
N ASN A 78 -2.38 -7.35 -13.26
CA ASN A 78 -1.12 -6.73 -13.62
C ASN A 78 -0.93 -5.44 -12.82
N GLY A 79 -0.34 -5.56 -11.64
CA GLY A 79 -0.07 -4.43 -10.73
C GLY A 79 -0.65 -4.61 -9.33
N THR A 80 -0.64 -3.52 -8.55
CA THR A 80 -1.18 -3.49 -7.19
C THR A 80 -2.67 -3.17 -7.20
N LEU A 81 -3.45 -3.87 -6.37
CA LEU A 81 -4.85 -3.55 -6.14
C LEU A 81 -4.95 -2.36 -5.18
N ASP A 82 -4.88 -1.14 -5.72
CA ASP A 82 -5.01 0.10 -4.96
C ASP A 82 -6.37 0.77 -5.25
N PRO A 83 -7.46 0.32 -4.61
CA PRO A 83 -8.76 0.94 -4.78
C PRO A 83 -8.78 2.35 -4.20
N ALA A 84 -9.31 3.31 -4.97
CA ALA A 84 -9.61 4.64 -4.48
C ALA A 84 -11.01 4.66 -3.87
N TYR A 85 -11.10 4.81 -2.56
CA TYR A 85 -12.37 4.97 -1.86
C TYR A 85 -12.73 6.44 -1.71
N VAL A 86 -13.98 6.78 -2.04
CA VAL A 86 -14.53 8.12 -1.88
C VAL A 86 -15.67 8.04 -0.88
N LEU A 87 -15.48 8.61 0.31
CA LEU A 87 -16.51 8.74 1.32
C LEU A 87 -17.28 10.04 1.09
N ILE A 88 -18.61 9.95 1.05
CA ILE A 88 -19.51 11.09 0.80
C ILE A 88 -20.50 11.18 1.95
N GLU A 89 -20.65 12.38 2.50
CA GLU A 89 -21.65 12.70 3.52
C GLU A 89 -22.50 13.89 3.07
N ALA A 90 -23.75 13.94 3.54
CA ALA A 90 -24.59 15.12 3.32
C ALA A 90 -24.20 16.22 4.31
N ARG A 91 -24.11 17.47 3.85
CA ARG A 91 -23.74 18.61 4.70
C ARG A 91 -24.70 18.85 5.87
N ASP A 92 -25.95 18.44 5.71
CA ASP A 92 -26.98 18.49 6.74
C ASP A 92 -27.06 17.19 7.57
N TYR A 93 -26.10 16.29 7.41
CA TYR A 93 -26.01 14.97 8.03
C TYR A 93 -27.25 14.09 7.81
N GLY A 94 -28.10 14.43 6.84
CA GLY A 94 -29.27 13.65 6.46
C GLY A 94 -28.94 12.53 5.47
N SER A 95 -29.94 11.71 5.16
CA SER A 95 -29.77 10.60 4.20
C SER A 95 -29.39 11.07 2.80
N LEU A 96 -28.40 10.42 2.18
CA LEU A 96 -28.03 10.63 0.77
C LEU A 96 -29.05 10.04 -0.23
N LEU A 97 -29.99 9.22 0.24
CA LEU A 97 -31.03 8.59 -0.60
C LEU A 97 -32.14 9.55 -1.01
N ARG A 98 -32.19 10.75 -0.43
CA ARG A 98 -33.07 11.84 -0.86
C ARG A 98 -32.80 12.18 -2.32
N ASP A 99 -33.87 12.45 -3.08
CA ASP A 99 -33.81 12.51 -4.54
C ASP A 99 -32.70 13.42 -5.11
N LYS A 100 -32.56 14.64 -4.56
CA LYS A 100 -31.52 15.59 -4.96
C LYS A 100 -30.10 15.04 -4.76
N TYR A 101 -29.81 14.48 -3.59
CA TYR A 101 -28.48 13.98 -3.25
C TYR A 101 -28.17 12.67 -3.98
N ARG A 102 -29.17 11.79 -4.12
CA ARG A 102 -29.06 10.54 -4.86
C ARG A 102 -28.73 10.76 -6.33
N LYS A 103 -29.42 11.70 -6.99
CA LYS A 103 -29.13 12.09 -8.38
C LYS A 103 -27.74 12.70 -8.51
N ALA A 104 -27.33 13.54 -7.57
CA ALA A 104 -25.98 14.10 -7.54
C ALA A 104 -24.91 13.01 -7.38
N LEU A 105 -25.14 12.04 -6.51
CA LEU A 105 -24.24 10.91 -6.29
C LEU A 105 -24.05 10.08 -7.57
N MET A 106 -25.16 9.73 -8.25
CA MET A 106 -25.11 9.05 -9.54
C MET A 106 -24.35 9.85 -10.61
N GLN A 107 -24.51 11.18 -10.62
CA GLN A 107 -23.80 12.05 -11.55
C GLN A 107 -22.29 12.09 -11.28
N ILE A 108 -21.89 12.17 -10.01
CA ILE A 108 -20.47 12.13 -9.60
C ILE A 108 -19.81 10.83 -10.06
N ILE A 109 -20.44 9.69 -9.78
CA ILE A 109 -19.92 8.37 -10.17
C ILE A 109 -19.74 8.30 -11.70
N LYS A 110 -20.77 8.73 -12.44
CA LYS A 110 -20.71 8.76 -13.92
C LYS A 110 -19.59 9.67 -14.43
N GLN A 111 -19.41 10.84 -13.82
CA GLN A 111 -18.39 11.81 -14.22
C GLN A 111 -16.97 11.29 -13.97
N ILE A 112 -16.74 10.61 -12.85
CA ILE A 112 -15.47 9.94 -12.55
C ILE A 112 -15.17 8.89 -13.61
N GLN A 113 -16.15 8.06 -13.97
CA GLN A 113 -15.98 7.01 -14.97
C GLN A 113 -15.77 7.53 -16.39
N SER A 114 -16.32 8.71 -16.74
CA SER A 114 -16.28 9.23 -18.12
C SER A 114 -15.20 10.28 -18.40
N ASN A 115 -14.86 11.12 -17.42
CA ASN A 115 -14.08 12.34 -17.67
C ASN A 115 -12.67 12.33 -17.06
N ILE A 116 -12.29 11.27 -16.36
CA ILE A 116 -10.92 11.16 -15.84
C ILE A 116 -9.98 10.79 -16.97
N THR A 117 -9.05 11.69 -17.28
CA THR A 117 -7.93 11.43 -18.18
C THR A 117 -6.62 11.89 -17.53
N ILE A 118 -5.59 11.06 -17.59
CA ILE A 118 -4.26 11.32 -17.03
C ILE A 118 -3.24 11.27 -18.17
N GLN A 119 -2.29 12.20 -18.17
CA GLN A 119 -1.17 12.19 -19.11
C GLN A 119 0.07 11.61 -18.41
N HIS A 120 0.60 10.50 -18.93
CA HIS A 120 1.81 9.88 -18.42
C HIS A 120 2.72 9.45 -19.58
N LYS A 121 4.00 9.87 -19.55
CA LYS A 121 5.00 9.56 -20.59
C LYS A 121 4.54 9.86 -22.03
N GLY A 122 3.77 10.94 -22.21
CA GLY A 122 3.27 11.36 -23.52
C GLY A 122 2.07 10.56 -24.04
N GLN A 123 1.53 9.63 -23.24
CA GLN A 123 0.29 8.90 -23.52
C GLN A 123 -0.83 9.38 -22.59
N GLN A 124 -2.03 9.47 -23.14
CA GLN A 124 -3.25 9.78 -22.38
C GLN A 124 -3.94 8.49 -21.98
N TYR A 125 -4.21 8.34 -20.69
CA TYR A 125 -4.94 7.20 -20.12
C TYR A 125 -6.29 7.69 -19.61
N GLY A 126 -7.37 7.03 -20.02
CA GLY A 126 -8.70 7.22 -19.47
C GLY A 126 -8.96 6.33 -18.26
N PHE A 127 -10.13 6.48 -17.63
CA PHE A 127 -10.55 5.62 -16.53
C PHE A 127 -10.50 4.12 -16.89
N LYS A 128 -10.98 3.74 -18.08
CA LYS A 128 -11.02 2.35 -18.54
C LYS A 128 -9.64 1.72 -18.68
N ASP A 129 -8.64 2.50 -19.05
CA ASP A 129 -7.27 2.02 -19.20
C ASP A 129 -6.59 1.78 -17.83
N LEU A 130 -7.15 2.35 -16.76
CA LEU A 130 -6.58 2.31 -15.40
C LEU A 130 -7.37 1.40 -14.44
N CYS A 131 -8.66 1.16 -14.69
CA CYS A 131 -9.51 0.44 -13.76
C CYS A 131 -9.53 -1.08 -13.95
N GLU A 132 -9.03 -1.61 -15.08
CA GLU A 132 -9.07 -3.05 -15.31
C GLU A 132 -8.27 -3.83 -14.26
N PRO A 133 -8.81 -4.97 -13.76
CA PRO A 133 -10.04 -5.65 -14.19
C PRO A 133 -11.33 -5.23 -13.45
N TYR A 134 -11.30 -4.18 -12.62
CA TYR A 134 -12.38 -3.82 -11.67
C TYR A 134 -13.23 -2.61 -12.07
N CYS A 135 -13.32 -2.30 -13.35
CA CYS A 135 -14.10 -1.16 -13.84
C CYS A 135 -15.58 -1.18 -13.43
N GLU A 136 -16.14 -2.38 -13.24
CA GLU A 136 -17.54 -2.62 -12.89
C GLU A 136 -17.80 -2.74 -11.38
N LEU A 137 -16.81 -2.42 -10.53
CA LEU A 137 -16.94 -2.56 -9.07
C LEU A 137 -18.14 -1.77 -8.52
N ASN A 138 -18.45 -0.59 -9.09
CA ASN A 138 -19.54 0.27 -8.61
C ASN A 138 -20.89 0.00 -9.29
N THR A 139 -21.00 -1.01 -10.17
CA THR A 139 -22.21 -1.24 -10.98
C THR A 139 -23.40 -1.68 -10.12
N ALA A 140 -23.19 -2.53 -9.11
CA ALA A 140 -24.24 -2.91 -8.16
C ALA A 140 -24.76 -1.71 -7.35
N PHE A 141 -23.86 -0.84 -6.89
CA PHE A 141 -24.23 0.38 -6.19
C PHE A 141 -25.01 1.36 -7.07
N MET A 142 -24.57 1.55 -8.33
CA MET A 142 -25.30 2.37 -9.30
C MET A 142 -26.69 1.82 -9.63
N ALA A 143 -26.85 0.50 -9.69
CA ALA A 143 -28.15 -0.13 -9.87
C ALA A 143 -29.06 0.14 -8.67
N PHE A 144 -28.54 -0.01 -7.44
CA PHE A 144 -29.26 0.32 -6.22
C PHE A 144 -29.75 1.78 -6.22
N LEU A 145 -28.88 2.76 -6.51
CA LEU A 145 -29.27 4.18 -6.52
C LEU A 145 -30.38 4.48 -7.54
N LYS A 146 -30.38 3.80 -8.69
CA LYS A 146 -31.40 3.95 -9.73
C LYS A 146 -32.74 3.33 -9.34
N LEU A 147 -32.70 2.17 -8.68
CA LEU A 147 -33.88 1.35 -8.39
C LEU A 147 -34.51 1.68 -7.04
N TYR A 148 -33.80 2.41 -6.19
CA TYR A 148 -34.29 2.86 -4.89
C TYR A 148 -35.64 3.57 -5.01
N ASP A 149 -36.63 3.06 -4.29
CA ASP A 149 -37.94 3.66 -4.14
C ASP A 149 -38.27 3.70 -2.63
N PRO A 150 -38.44 4.89 -2.03
CA PRO A 150 -38.76 5.01 -0.61
C PRO A 150 -40.10 4.36 -0.24
N THR A 151 -41.01 4.15 -1.20
CA THR A 151 -42.32 3.54 -0.97
C THR A 151 -42.31 2.02 -1.08
N ASN A 152 -41.29 1.44 -1.72
CA ASN A 152 -41.18 0.00 -1.95
C ASN A 152 -39.97 -0.59 -1.22
N GLN A 153 -40.23 -1.26 -0.10
CA GLN A 153 -39.21 -1.87 0.77
C GLN A 153 -38.32 -2.89 0.05
N VAL A 154 -38.83 -3.56 -0.99
CA VAL A 154 -38.05 -4.54 -1.76
C VAL A 154 -36.84 -3.88 -2.43
N THR A 155 -36.95 -2.61 -2.79
CA THR A 155 -35.89 -1.84 -3.47
C THR A 155 -34.75 -1.39 -2.56
N HIS A 156 -34.90 -1.54 -1.23
CA HIS A 156 -33.92 -1.07 -0.25
C HIS A 156 -33.77 -2.02 0.94
N THR A 157 -33.29 -3.22 0.65
CA THR A 157 -32.89 -4.22 1.66
C THR A 157 -31.36 -4.34 1.70
N TYR A 158 -30.80 -4.62 2.88
CA TYR A 158 -29.36 -4.79 3.11
C TYR A 158 -29.12 -6.10 3.86
N PRO A 159 -28.08 -6.89 3.55
CA PRO A 159 -26.99 -6.62 2.60
C PRO A 159 -27.27 -7.06 1.15
N THR A 160 -28.47 -7.60 0.87
CA THR A 160 -28.90 -8.07 -0.44
C THR A 160 -30.18 -7.35 -0.86
N ILE A 161 -30.31 -7.05 -2.15
CA ILE A 161 -31.56 -6.56 -2.77
C ILE A 161 -32.14 -7.61 -3.71
N ASP A 162 -33.47 -7.71 -3.77
CA ASP A 162 -34.16 -8.54 -4.78
C ASP A 162 -34.45 -7.69 -6.01
N LEU A 163 -33.82 -8.05 -7.12
CA LEU A 163 -33.97 -7.41 -8.42
C LEU A 163 -34.43 -8.45 -9.43
N PHE A 164 -35.68 -8.31 -9.88
CA PHE A 164 -36.30 -9.21 -10.86
C PHE A 164 -36.27 -10.70 -10.47
N GLY A 165 -36.39 -11.00 -9.17
CA GLY A 165 -36.36 -12.37 -8.64
C GLY A 165 -34.95 -12.92 -8.41
N SER A 166 -33.92 -12.10 -8.58
CA SER A 166 -32.52 -12.42 -8.29
C SER A 166 -32.01 -11.61 -7.09
N GLN A 167 -31.38 -12.29 -6.13
CA GLN A 167 -30.74 -11.62 -5.00
C GLN A 167 -29.35 -11.11 -5.40
N ILE A 168 -29.14 -9.80 -5.27
CA ILE A 168 -27.85 -9.15 -5.54
C ILE A 168 -27.26 -8.66 -4.23
N PHE A 169 -26.05 -9.10 -3.91
CA PHE A 169 -25.32 -8.65 -2.72
C PHE A 169 -24.72 -7.26 -2.95
N ILE A 170 -25.13 -6.30 -2.12
CA ILE A 170 -24.66 -4.90 -2.16
C ILE A 170 -23.77 -4.53 -0.96
N GLY A 171 -23.61 -5.43 0.02
CA GLY A 171 -22.90 -5.15 1.27
C GLY A 171 -21.43 -4.78 1.17
N LYS A 172 -20.79 -4.99 0.01
CA LYS A 172 -19.39 -4.61 -0.26
C LYS A 172 -19.22 -3.14 -0.69
N HIS A 173 -20.31 -2.40 -0.89
CA HIS A 173 -20.31 -1.07 -1.50
C HIS A 173 -20.83 0.06 -0.59
N PHE A 174 -21.12 -0.25 0.67
CA PHE A 174 -21.60 0.68 1.71
C PHE A 174 -20.64 0.72 2.88
#